data_AF-A0AAN8WTL8-F1
#
_entry.id   AF-A0AAN8WTL8-F1
#
_cell.length_a   1.000
_cell.length_b   1.000
_cell.length_c   1.000
_cell.angle_alpha   90.00
_cell.angle_beta   90.00
_cell.angle_gamma   90.00
#
_symmetry.space_group_name_H-M   'P 1'
#
loop_
_entity.id
_entity.type
_entity.pdbx_description
1 polymer ?
#
loop_
_entity_poly.entity_id
_entity_poly.type
_entity_poly.pdbx_seq_one_letter_code
_entity_poly.pdbx_strand_id
1 'polypeptide(L)'
;EVVLKRNRRSLVDSDCDFNSPALETLLEELLKHPSSWPFSKPVSRKDAPDYYDIVKKPMDFRTIQTKLYDMKYMKDEEFIADVMLVFQNCQQYNMEETDEYKSGLLLSKHFLKRVREMGLNYQADQKPSKKRKA
;
A
#
# COMPACT_ATOMS: atom_id res chain seq x y z
N GLU A 1 -20.37 41.22 27.72
CA GLU A 1 -19.30 40.86 26.77
C GLU A 1 -19.45 39.38 26.43
N VAL A 2 -20.01 39.07 25.25
CA VAL A 2 -20.37 37.70 24.85
C VAL A 2 -19.13 37.05 24.21
N VAL A 3 -18.34 36.35 25.02
CA VAL A 3 -17.26 35.50 24.48
C VAL A 3 -17.90 34.24 23.92
N LEU A 4 -18.22 34.28 22.62
CA LEU A 4 -18.53 33.10 21.83
C LEU A 4 -17.32 32.18 21.87
N LYS A 5 -17.36 31.17 22.73
CA LYS A 5 -16.52 29.97 22.61
C LYS A 5 -16.90 29.31 21.29
N ARG A 6 -16.17 29.67 20.22
CA ARG A 6 -16.27 29.01 18.93
C ARG A 6 -15.79 27.57 19.10
N ASN A 7 -16.75 26.69 19.36
CA ASN A 7 -16.62 25.26 19.25
C ASN A 7 -16.27 24.94 17.80
N ARG A 8 -14.98 24.83 17.50
CA ARG A 8 -14.48 24.49 16.16
C ARG A 8 -14.54 22.97 15.95
N ARG A 9 -15.69 22.35 16.25
CA ARG A 9 -16.04 21.05 15.67
C ARG A 9 -16.52 21.35 14.26
N SER A 10 -15.57 21.41 13.33
CA SER A 10 -15.86 21.62 11.91
C SER A 10 -16.68 20.44 11.39
N LEU A 11 -17.72 20.80 10.65
CA LEU A 11 -18.69 19.99 9.95
C LEU A 11 -18.04 19.10 8.86
N VAL A 12 -17.25 18.10 9.26
CA VAL A 12 -16.77 17.03 8.36
C VAL A 12 -16.99 15.69 9.08
N ASP A 13 -18.26 15.34 9.25
CA ASP A 13 -18.66 14.00 9.64
C ASP A 13 -19.50 13.45 8.48
N SER A 14 -18.79 12.84 7.52
CA SER A 14 -19.35 12.13 6.37
C SER A 14 -18.22 11.26 5.80
N ASP A 15 -18.19 9.99 6.20
CA ASP A 15 -17.57 8.86 5.49
C ASP A 15 -16.22 9.15 4.80
N CYS A 16 -15.16 9.46 5.56
CA CYS A 16 -13.84 9.44 4.95
C CYS A 16 -13.41 7.97 4.77
N ASP A 17 -13.47 7.48 3.52
CA ASP A 17 -12.87 6.22 3.04
C ASP A 17 -11.33 6.17 3.22
N PHE A 18 -10.76 7.09 4.01
CA PHE A 18 -9.34 7.31 4.19
C PHE A 18 -9.01 7.44 5.69
N ASN A 19 -8.28 6.46 6.21
CA ASN A 19 -7.89 6.38 7.61
C ASN A 19 -6.36 6.56 7.76
N SER A 20 -5.89 7.81 7.63
CA SER A 20 -4.45 8.14 7.66
C SER A 20 -3.69 7.50 8.83
N PRO A 21 -4.16 7.59 10.10
CA PRO A 21 -3.41 7.02 11.23
C PRO A 21 -3.25 5.50 11.14
N ALA A 22 -4.27 4.79 10.65
CA ALA A 22 -4.23 3.36 10.46
C ALA A 22 -3.25 2.97 9.32
N LEU A 23 -3.26 3.70 8.21
CA LEU A 23 -2.33 3.46 7.09
C LEU A 23 -0.88 3.75 7.48
N GLU A 24 -0.62 4.81 8.24
CA GLU A 24 0.71 5.12 8.77
C GLU A 24 1.22 4.01 9.69
N THR A 25 0.38 3.56 10.63
CA THR A 25 0.70 2.43 11.52
C THR A 25 1.01 1.16 10.74
N LEU A 26 0.19 0.84 9.74
CA LEU A 26 0.38 -0.33 8.88
C LEU A 26 1.70 -0.25 8.10
N LEU A 27 2.02 0.90 7.52
CA LEU A 27 3.27 1.09 6.79
C LEU A 27 4.49 0.93 7.71
N GLU A 28 4.43 1.46 8.93
CA GLU A 28 5.48 1.28 9.93
C GLU A 28 5.67 -0.20 10.33
N GLU A 29 4.57 -0.93 10.55
CA GLU A 29 4.61 -2.37 10.83
C GLU A 29 5.28 -3.14 9.68
N LEU A 30 4.92 -2.81 8.42
CA LEU A 30 5.54 -3.42 7.24
C LEU A 30 7.03 -3.12 7.16
N LEU A 31 7.46 -1.87 7.39
CA LEU A 31 8.88 -1.49 7.36
C LEU A 31 9.69 -2.19 8.44
N LYS A 32 9.11 -2.41 9.64
CA LYS A 32 9.77 -3.11 10.77
C LYS A 32 9.77 -4.63 10.63
N HIS A 33 8.98 -5.20 9.73
CA HIS A 33 8.89 -6.65 9.56
C HIS A 33 10.22 -7.23 9.01
N PRO A 34 10.73 -8.36 9.51
CA PRO A 34 12.01 -8.93 9.06
C PRO A 34 12.11 -9.20 7.55
N SER A 35 10.98 -9.48 6.91
CA SER A 35 10.87 -9.72 5.45
C SER A 35 10.74 -8.45 4.60
N SER A 36 10.87 -7.25 5.18
CA SER A 36 10.70 -5.98 4.45
C SER A 36 11.93 -5.54 3.65
N TRP A 37 13.08 -6.16 3.90
CA TRP A 37 14.39 -5.73 3.39
C TRP A 37 14.47 -5.48 1.87
N PRO A 38 13.78 -6.21 0.96
CA PRO A 38 13.84 -5.93 -0.48
C PRO A 38 13.01 -4.71 -0.90
N PHE A 39 12.08 -4.25 -0.05
CA PHE A 39 10.98 -3.35 -0.42
C PHE A 39 11.14 -1.94 0.17
N SER A 40 12.14 -1.71 1.02
CA SER A 40 12.32 -0.46 1.76
C SER A 40 12.68 0.75 0.88
N LYS A 41 13.20 0.53 -0.33
CA LYS A 41 13.62 1.58 -1.26
C LYS A 41 13.43 1.12 -2.71
N PRO A 42 13.43 2.04 -3.70
CA PRO A 42 13.34 1.67 -5.11
C PRO A 42 14.46 0.68 -5.51
N VAL A 43 14.11 -0.31 -6.35
CA VAL A 43 15.08 -1.26 -6.91
C VAL A 43 16.07 -0.51 -7.80
N SER A 44 17.37 -0.71 -7.58
CA SER A 44 18.41 -0.08 -8.37
C SER A 44 18.73 -0.89 -9.63
N ARG A 45 18.94 -0.22 -10.78
CA ARG A 45 19.48 -0.88 -11.99
C ARG A 45 20.85 -1.51 -11.78
N LYS A 46 21.60 -1.06 -10.76
CA LYS A 46 22.88 -1.70 -10.42
C LYS A 46 22.66 -3.12 -9.88
N ASP A 47 21.60 -3.30 -9.09
CA ASP A 47 21.31 -4.57 -8.41
C ASP A 47 20.46 -5.47 -9.31
N ALA A 48 19.62 -4.87 -10.16
CA ALA A 48 18.72 -5.55 -11.10
C ALA A 48 18.67 -4.79 -12.45
N PRO A 49 19.61 -5.06 -13.37
CA PRO A 49 19.80 -4.25 -14.60
C PRO A 49 18.57 -4.18 -15.53
N ASP A 50 17.84 -5.28 -15.66
CA ASP A 50 16.67 -5.47 -16.52
C ASP A 50 15.34 -5.22 -15.79
N TYR A 51 15.37 -4.79 -14.53
CA TYR A 51 14.18 -4.65 -13.70
C TYR A 51 13.08 -3.83 -14.36
N TYR A 52 13.43 -2.66 -14.89
CA TYR A 52 12.48 -1.74 -15.50
C TYR A 52 12.06 -2.14 -16.94
N ASP A 53 12.74 -3.12 -17.53
CA ASP A 53 12.33 -3.72 -18.80
C ASP A 53 11.23 -4.76 -18.58
N ILE A 54 11.13 -5.32 -17.38
CA ILE A 54 10.10 -6.28 -16.97
C ILE A 54 8.98 -5.59 -16.19
N VAL A 55 9.33 -4.88 -15.11
CA VAL A 55 8.40 -4.18 -14.20
C VAL A 55 8.05 -2.80 -14.75
N LYS A 56 6.78 -2.60 -15.12
CA LYS A 56 6.31 -1.37 -15.78
C LYS A 56 5.80 -0.28 -14.85
N LYS A 57 5.43 -0.65 -13.62
CA LYS A 57 4.98 0.29 -12.59
C LYS A 57 5.77 0.03 -11.30
N PRO A 58 7.02 0.48 -11.20
CA PRO A 58 7.84 0.31 -10.01
C PRO A 58 7.15 0.93 -8.79
N MET A 59 7.25 0.28 -7.64
CA MET A 59 6.73 0.76 -6.37
C MET A 59 7.56 0.17 -5.23
N ASP A 60 7.65 0.90 -4.12
CA ASP A 60 8.40 0.53 -2.91
C ASP A 60 7.84 1.29 -1.70
N PHE A 61 8.20 0.87 -0.48
CA PHE A 61 7.65 1.45 0.74
C PHE A 61 8.10 2.90 0.99
N ARG A 62 9.26 3.34 0.50
CA ARG A 62 9.69 4.74 0.62
C ARG A 62 8.87 5.64 -0.29
N THR A 63 8.58 5.18 -1.50
CA THR A 63 7.67 5.88 -2.43
C THR A 63 6.26 5.97 -1.85
N ILE A 64 5.72 4.86 -1.31
CA ILE A 64 4.40 4.84 -0.65
C ILE A 64 4.36 5.78 0.56
N GLN A 65 5.40 5.77 1.39
CA GLN A 65 5.53 6.69 2.52
C GLN A 65 5.46 8.16 2.07
N THR A 66 6.18 8.49 1.00
CA THR A 66 6.19 9.85 0.44
C THR A 66 4.79 10.22 -0.08
N LYS A 67 4.14 9.32 -0.82
CA LYS A 67 2.76 9.52 -1.30
C LYS A 67 1.77 9.73 -0.16
N LEU A 68 1.92 8.99 0.93
CA LEU A 68 1.07 9.11 2.12
C LEU A 68 1.22 10.49 2.78
N TYR A 69 2.47 10.92 3.04
CA TYR A 69 2.74 12.21 3.68
C TYR A 69 2.43 13.42 2.79
N ASP A 70 2.56 13.28 1.46
CA ASP A 70 2.19 14.31 0.50
C ASP A 70 0.68 14.33 0.17
N MET A 71 -0.14 13.59 0.95
CA MET A 71 -1.60 13.47 0.78
C MET A 71 -2.00 13.08 -0.65
N LYS A 72 -1.28 12.15 -1.26
CA LYS A 72 -1.54 11.66 -2.63
C LYS A 72 -2.57 10.54 -2.69
N TYR A 73 -3.07 10.09 -1.55
CA TYR A 73 -4.15 9.12 -1.44
C TYR A 73 -5.41 9.81 -0.94
N MET A 74 -6.54 9.51 -1.58
CA MET A 74 -7.88 9.97 -1.21
C MET A 74 -8.70 8.85 -0.59
N LYS A 75 -8.28 7.58 -0.75
CA LYS A 75 -8.93 6.39 -0.21
C LYS A 75 -7.93 5.35 0.26
N ASP A 76 -8.29 4.55 1.27
CA ASP A 76 -7.50 3.43 1.79
C ASP A 76 -7.11 2.46 0.67
N GLU A 77 -8.04 2.19 -0.24
CA GLU A 77 -7.86 1.27 -1.38
C GLU A 77 -6.69 1.67 -2.29
N GLU A 78 -6.40 2.96 -2.45
CA GLU A 78 -5.31 3.44 -3.30
C GLU A 78 -3.94 3.15 -2.66
N PHE A 79 -3.83 3.35 -1.34
CA PHE A 79 -2.65 2.95 -0.58
C PHE A 79 -2.46 1.43 -0.62
N ILE A 80 -3.53 0.68 -0.38
CA ILE A 80 -3.51 -0.78 -0.37
C ILE A 80 -3.12 -1.33 -1.74
N ALA A 81 -3.62 -0.72 -2.82
CA ALA A 81 -3.26 -1.09 -4.18
C ALA A 81 -1.76 -0.91 -4.46
N ASP A 82 -1.14 0.18 -3.99
CA ASP A 82 0.29 0.38 -4.16
C ASP A 82 1.12 -0.62 -3.33
N VAL A 83 0.72 -0.92 -2.09
CA VAL A 83 1.39 -1.95 -1.28
C VAL A 83 1.29 -3.32 -1.97
N MET A 84 0.12 -3.66 -2.52
CA MET A 84 -0.05 -4.89 -3.29
C MET A 84 0.81 -4.89 -4.56
N LEU A 85 0.95 -3.75 -5.24
CA LEU A 85 1.80 -3.60 -6.42
C LEU A 85 3.27 -3.90 -6.10
N VAL A 86 3.78 -3.54 -4.91
CA VAL A 86 5.13 -3.94 -4.45
C VAL A 86 5.29 -5.46 -4.51
N PHE A 87 4.34 -6.21 -3.95
CA PHE A 87 4.40 -7.67 -3.93
C PHE A 87 4.20 -8.30 -5.31
N GLN A 88 3.30 -7.74 -6.13
CA GLN A 88 3.09 -8.20 -7.50
C GLN A 88 4.33 -8.00 -8.37
N ASN A 89 4.98 -6.84 -8.28
CA ASN A 89 6.24 -6.58 -8.96
C ASN A 89 7.34 -7.53 -8.51
N CYS A 90 7.40 -7.85 -7.21
CA CYS A 90 8.33 -8.82 -6.66
C CYS A 90 8.12 -10.22 -7.29
N GLN A 91 6.87 -10.68 -7.35
CA GLN A 91 6.54 -11.97 -7.94
C GLN A 91 6.73 -12.02 -9.45
N GLN A 92 6.53 -10.89 -10.14
CA GLN A 92 6.72 -10.79 -11.58
C GLN A 92 8.20 -10.87 -11.96
N TYR A 93 9.08 -10.26 -11.15
CA TYR A 93 10.50 -10.16 -11.47
C TYR A 93 11.32 -11.34 -10.92
N ASN A 94 11.04 -11.78 -9.70
CA ASN A 94 11.86 -12.76 -9.00
C ASN A 94 11.31 -14.18 -9.18
N MET A 95 12.21 -15.16 -9.31
CA MET A 95 11.85 -16.60 -9.33
C MET A 95 11.40 -17.07 -7.95
N GLU A 96 10.54 -18.10 -7.89
CA GLU A 96 9.90 -18.53 -6.63
C GLU A 96 10.89 -19.03 -5.57
N GLU A 97 12.05 -19.49 -6.00
CA GLU A 97 13.11 -20.03 -5.17
C GLU A 97 13.95 -18.94 -4.49
N THR A 98 13.87 -17.69 -4.96
CA THR A 98 14.64 -16.57 -4.42
C THR A 98 14.15 -16.15 -3.04
N ASP A 99 15.04 -15.54 -2.25
CA ASP A 99 14.70 -15.07 -0.91
C ASP A 99 13.79 -13.84 -0.96
N GLU A 100 13.92 -13.01 -2.00
CA GLU A 100 13.05 -11.87 -2.29
C GLU A 100 11.61 -12.32 -2.51
N TYR A 101 11.40 -13.34 -3.35
CA TYR A 101 10.06 -13.88 -3.64
C TYR A 101 9.42 -14.46 -2.36
N LYS A 102 10.15 -15.29 -1.62
CA LYS A 102 9.69 -15.87 -0.36
C LYS A 102 9.36 -14.79 0.68
N SER A 103 10.22 -13.78 0.78
CA SER A 103 10.01 -12.62 1.67
C SER A 103 8.75 -11.83 1.26
N GLY A 104 8.54 -11.61 -0.03
CA GLY A 104 7.36 -10.95 -0.58
C GLY A 104 6.07 -11.71 -0.27
N LEU A 105 6.06 -13.04 -0.42
CA LEU A 105 4.90 -13.86 -0.05
C LEU A 105 4.58 -13.79 1.44
N LEU A 106 5.60 -13.88 2.30
CA LEU A 106 5.41 -13.83 3.75
C LEU A 106 4.86 -12.46 4.19
N LEU A 107 5.46 -11.38 3.69
CA LEU A 107 5.05 -10.03 4.03
C LEU A 107 3.66 -9.68 3.46
N SER A 108 3.33 -10.15 2.25
CA SER A 108 1.99 -9.98 1.66
C SER A 108 0.91 -10.66 2.50
N LYS A 109 1.16 -11.88 3.00
CA LYS A 109 0.24 -12.57 3.91
C LYS A 109 0.04 -11.80 5.21
N HIS A 110 1.13 -11.28 5.79
CA HIS A 110 1.06 -10.44 6.99
C HIS A 110 0.25 -9.17 6.72
N PHE A 111 0.54 -8.46 5.63
CA PHE A 111 -0.18 -7.26 5.20
C PHE A 111 -1.69 -7.48 5.09
N LEU A 112 -2.13 -8.50 4.35
CA LEU A 112 -3.56 -8.78 4.16
C LEU A 112 -4.27 -9.14 5.48
N LYS A 113 -3.56 -9.83 6.39
CA LYS A 113 -4.07 -10.09 7.74
C LYS A 113 -4.30 -8.77 8.50
N ARG A 114 -3.33 -7.86 8.47
CA ARG A 114 -3.43 -6.56 9.17
C ARG A 114 -4.51 -5.66 8.58
N VAL A 115 -4.63 -5.59 7.25
CA VAL A 115 -5.72 -4.86 6.57
C VAL A 115 -7.09 -5.31 7.10
N ARG A 116 -7.31 -6.63 7.22
CA ARG A 116 -8.56 -7.19 7.74
C ARG A 116 -8.77 -6.86 9.23
N GLU A 117 -7.73 -7.02 10.05
CA GLU A 117 -7.81 -6.75 11.50
C GLU A 117 -8.03 -5.27 11.83
N MET A 118 -7.55 -4.37 10.97
CA MET A 118 -7.70 -2.92 11.12
C MET A 118 -9.02 -2.39 10.53
N GLY A 119 -9.80 -3.26 9.87
CA GLY A 119 -11.06 -2.89 9.23
C GLY A 119 -10.90 -1.89 8.08
N LEU A 120 -9.73 -1.89 7.42
CA LEU A 120 -9.47 -1.00 6.29
C LEU A 120 -10.28 -1.44 5.07
N ASN A 121 -10.84 -0.47 4.34
CA ASN A 121 -11.65 -0.74 3.17
C ASN A 121 -10.77 -1.33 2.05
N TYR A 122 -10.95 -2.63 1.78
CA TYR A 122 -10.27 -3.34 0.69
C TYR A 122 -11.24 -4.29 -0.01
N GLN A 123 -11.74 -3.90 -1.18
CA GLN A 123 -12.55 -4.77 -2.02
C GLN A 123 -11.68 -5.64 -2.93
N ALA A 124 -11.06 -6.67 -2.35
CA ALA A 124 -10.19 -7.62 -3.05
C ALA A 124 -10.88 -8.36 -4.24
N ASP A 125 -12.21 -8.39 -4.27
CA ASP A 125 -13.00 -9.33 -5.07
C ASP A 125 -13.85 -8.70 -6.19
N GLN A 126 -13.79 -7.39 -6.42
CA GLN A 126 -14.41 -6.81 -7.62
C GLN A 126 -13.53 -7.06 -8.85
N LYS A 127 -13.55 -8.29 -9.36
CA LYS A 127 -13.15 -8.55 -10.75
C LYS A 127 -13.92 -7.56 -11.64
N PRO A 128 -13.28 -6.87 -12.60
CA PRO A 128 -14.04 -6.13 -13.59
C PRO A 128 -15.00 -7.12 -14.24
N SER A 129 -16.32 -6.87 -14.13
CA SER A 129 -17.31 -7.69 -14.80
C SER A 129 -16.90 -7.72 -16.26
N LYS A 130 -16.54 -8.89 -16.78
CA LYS A 130 -16.43 -9.09 -18.22
C LYS A 130 -17.84 -8.82 -18.74
N LYS A 131 -18.11 -7.61 -19.25
CA LYS A 131 -19.31 -7.36 -20.05
C LYS A 131 -19.23 -8.37 -21.19
N ARG A 132 -20.05 -9.42 -21.11
CA ARG A 132 -20.27 -10.36 -22.20
C ARG A 132 -20.77 -9.49 -23.35
N LYS A 133 -20.02 -9.43 -24.45
CA LYS A 133 -20.54 -8.88 -25.70
C LYS A 133 -21.75 -9.75 -26.07
N ALA A 134 -22.92 -9.12 -26.09
CA ALA A 134 -24.07 -9.62 -26.84
C ALA A 134 -23.88 -9.19 -28.30
#